data_AF-X8HZH6-F1
#
_entry.id   AF-X8HZH6-F1
#
_cell.length_a   1.000
_cell.length_b   1.000
_cell.length_c   1.000
_cell.angle_alpha   90.00
_cell.angle_beta   90.00
_cell.angle_gamma   90.00
#
_symmetry.space_group_name_H-M   'P 1'
#
loop_
_entity.id
_entity.type
_entity.pdbx_description
1 polymer ?
#
loop_
_entity_poly.entity_id
_entity_poly.type
_entity_poly.pdbx_seq_one_letter_code
_entity_poly.pdbx_strand_id
1 'polypeptide(L)' 'MATKTKKDDEILYSKEQIIASKKYSNRKDILNVLLKDDEEYSFSKIDEIIEEFMNKEVQ' A
#
# COMPACT_ATOMS: atom_id res chain seq x y z
N MET A 1 16.60 6.48 -21.88
CA MET A 1 16.47 5.45 -20.82
C MET A 1 14.99 5.34 -20.51
N ALA A 2 14.36 4.23 -20.92
CA ALA A 2 12.92 4.05 -20.80
C ALA A 2 12.59 3.51 -19.42
N THR A 3 11.82 4.25 -18.63
CA THR A 3 11.07 3.68 -17.49
C THR A 3 9.62 4.09 -17.57
N LYS A 4 8.96 3.48 -18.57
CA LYS A 4 7.68 2.77 -18.43
C LYS A 4 6.64 3.40 -17.49
N THR A 5 5.97 4.43 -17.98
CA THR A 5 4.60 4.77 -17.59
C THR A 5 3.68 3.62 -17.99
N LYS A 6 3.47 2.63 -17.11
CA LYS A 6 2.44 1.60 -17.30
C LYS A 6 1.66 1.42 -16.00
N LYS A 7 0.42 1.92 -16.03
CA LYS A 7 -0.76 1.41 -15.33
C LYS A 7 -0.44 0.70 -14.01
N ASP A 8 -0.27 1.50 -12.98
CA ASP A 8 0.04 1.09 -11.60
C ASP A 8 -1.06 0.22 -10.96
N ASP A 9 -2.24 0.19 -11.58
CA ASP A 9 -3.42 -0.52 -11.11
C ASP A 9 -3.38 -2.05 -11.32
N GLU A 10 -2.56 -2.55 -12.27
CA GLU A 10 -2.43 -3.99 -12.53
C GLU A 10 -1.26 -4.64 -11.79
N ILE A 11 -0.41 -3.86 -11.13
CA ILE A 11 0.75 -4.40 -10.40
C ILE A 11 0.36 -4.54 -8.94
N LEU A 12 0.20 -5.80 -8.54
CA LEU A 12 0.01 -6.17 -7.15
C LEU A 12 1.36 -6.39 -6.49
N TYR A 13 1.47 -5.97 -5.24
CA TYR A 13 2.64 -6.14 -4.41
C TYR A 13 2.22 -6.89 -3.16
N SER A 14 3.03 -7.85 -2.74
CA SER A 14 2.86 -8.52 -1.46
C SER A 14 3.14 -7.55 -0.32
N LYS A 15 2.53 -7.79 0.84
CA LYS A 15 2.71 -6.98 2.05
C LYS A 15 4.18 -6.66 2.35
N GLU A 16 5.06 -7.66 2.28
CA GLU A 16 6.50 -7.49 2.50
C GLU A 16 7.16 -6.47 1.55
N GLN A 17 6.79 -6.48 0.27
CA GLN A 17 7.29 -5.51 -0.72
C GLN A 17 6.82 -4.09 -0.39
N ILE A 18 5.57 -3.96 0.06
CA ILE A 18 4.96 -2.68 0.41
C ILE A 18 5.61 -2.09 1.66
N ILE A 19 5.76 -2.88 2.73
CA ILE A 19 6.40 -2.44 3.98
C ILE A 19 7.91 -2.21 3.81
N ALA A 20 8.55 -2.87 2.85
CA ALA A 20 9.94 -2.62 2.49
C ALA A 20 10.11 -1.29 1.71
N SER A 21 9.03 -0.77 1.11
CA SER A 21 9.08 0.47 0.33
C SER A 21 9.29 1.69 1.22
N LYS A 22 10.14 2.61 0.74
CA LYS A 22 10.35 3.92 1.39
C LYS A 22 9.07 4.76 1.42
N LYS A 23 8.18 4.61 0.43
CA LYS A 23 6.91 5.36 0.34
C LYS A 23 6.04 5.16 1.58
N TYR A 24 6.04 3.94 2.13
CA TYR A 24 5.21 3.56 3.27
C TYR A 24 6.01 3.28 4.54
N SER A 25 7.28 3.72 4.60
CA SER A 25 8.13 3.40 5.75
C SER A 25 7.62 3.97 7.07
N ASN A 26 6.90 5.10 7.04
CA ASN A 26 6.25 5.71 8.21
C ASN A 26 4.83 5.17 8.47
N ARG A 27 4.33 4.31 7.58
CA ARG A 27 2.98 3.73 7.66
C ARG A 27 3.04 2.21 7.82
N LYS A 28 4.23 1.65 8.10
CA LYS A 28 4.42 0.20 8.24
C LYS A 28 3.52 -0.39 9.30
N ASP A 29 3.38 0.26 10.46
CA ASP A 29 2.52 -0.21 11.54
C ASP A 29 1.06 -0.34 11.08
N ILE A 30 0.55 0.71 10.43
CA ILE A 30 -0.81 0.74 9.86
C ILE A 30 -0.96 -0.35 8.78
N LEU A 31 -0.01 -0.43 7.85
CA LEU A 31 -0.03 -1.45 6.80
C LEU A 31 0.09 -2.88 7.34
N ASN A 32 0.81 -3.08 8.44
CA ASN A 32 0.96 -4.40 9.04
C ASN A 32 -0.36 -4.89 9.67
N VAL A 33 -1.20 -3.96 10.11
CA VAL A 33 -2.54 -4.20 10.65
C VAL A 33 -3.57 -4.35 9.53
N LEU A 34 -3.49 -3.50 8.49
CA LEU A 34 -4.49 -3.45 7.43
C LEU A 34 -4.27 -4.48 6.32
N LEU A 35 -3.02 -4.78 5.97
CA LEU A 35 -2.67 -5.73 4.91
C LEU A 35 -2.41 -7.12 5.49
N LYS A 36 -2.84 -8.15 4.74
CA LYS A 36 -2.54 -9.55 5.05
C LYS A 36 -1.33 -10.04 4.27
N ASP A 37 -0.56 -10.95 4.86
CA ASP A 37 0.64 -11.54 4.23
C ASP A 37 0.30 -12.47 3.05
N ASP A 38 -0.89 -13.07 3.04
CA ASP A 38 -1.35 -13.98 1.98
C ASP A 38 -2.09 -13.25 0.83
N GLU A 39 -2.18 -11.92 0.91
CA GLU A 39 -2.87 -11.09 -0.08
C GLU A 39 -1.91 -10.09 -0.73
N GLU A 40 -2.20 -9.73 -1.97
CA GLU A 40 -1.44 -8.75 -2.73
C GLU A 40 -2.30 -7.51 -3.02
N TYR A 41 -1.66 -6.35 -2.98
CA TYR A 41 -2.33 -5.06 -3.08
C TYR A 41 -1.61 -4.14 -4.05
N SER A 42 -2.36 -3.35 -4.82
CA SER A 42 -1.80 -2.28 -5.65
C SER A 42 -1.60 -1.00 -4.85
N PHE A 43 -0.75 -0.10 -5.34
CA PHE A 43 -0.52 1.20 -4.69
C PHE A 43 -1.81 2.02 -4.52
N SER A 44 -2.71 2.04 -5.51
CA SER A 44 -4.04 2.67 -5.39
C SER A 44 -4.81 2.08 -4.22
N LYS A 45 -4.89 0.76 -4.13
CA LYS A 45 -5.67 0.08 -3.09
C LYS A 45 -5.12 0.34 -1.69
N ILE A 46 -3.79 0.37 -1.56
CA ILE A 46 -3.10 0.65 -0.30
C ILE A 46 -3.38 2.08 0.16
N ASP A 47 -3.30 3.05 -0.75
CA ASP A 47 -3.60 4.45 -0.43
C ASP A 47 -5.07 4.62 0.02
N GLU A 48 -6.03 3.99 -0.66
CA GLU A 48 -7.44 3.97 -0.23
C GLU A 48 -7.63 3.37 1.16
N ILE A 49 -7.01 2.22 1.43
CA ILE A 49 -7.09 1.53 2.72
C ILE A 49 -6.55 2.41 3.86
N ILE A 50 -5.42 3.08 3.62
CA ILE A 50 -4.85 3.99 4.62
C ILE A 50 -5.76 5.21 4.81
N GLU A 51 -6.30 5.77 3.73
CA GLU A 51 -7.19 6.92 3.79
C GLU A 51 -8.47 6.61 4.58
N GLU A 52 -9.07 5.43 4.35
CA GLU A 52 -10.24 4.98 5.11
C GLU A 52 -9.91 4.81 6.60
N PHE A 53 -8.73 4.26 6.91
CA PHE A 53 -8.26 4.10 8.29
C PHE A 53 -8.04 5.45 8.98
N MET A 54 -7.39 6.40 8.30
CA MET A 54 -7.14 7.74 8.85
C MET A 54 -8.44 8.54 9.06
N ASN A 55 -9.43 8.39 8.18
CA ASN A 55 -10.73 9.02 8.36
C ASN A 55 -11.53 8.42 9.53
N LYS A 56 -11.37 7.13 9.83
CA LYS A 56 -12.02 6.47 10.96
C LYS A 56 -11.49 6.90 12.33
N GLU A 57 -10.22 7.29 12.44
CA GLU A 57 -9.63 7.75 13.71
C GLU A 57 -10.12 9.16 14.12
N VAL A 58 -10.68 9.93 13.18
CA VAL A 58 -11.11 11.33 13.40
C VAL A 58 -12.54 11.46 13.99
N GLN A 59 -13.23 10.35 14.32
CA GLN A 59 -14.59 10.40 14.90
C GLN A 59 -14.64 10.30 16.43
#